data_AF-A0AAD9RG08-F1
#
_entry.id   AF-A0AAD9RG08-F1
#
_cell.length_a   1.000
_cell.length_b   1.000
_cell.length_c   1.000
_cell.angle_alpha   90.00
_cell.angle_beta   90.00
_cell.angle_gamma   90.00
#
_symmetry.space_group_name_H-M   'P 1'
#
loop_
_entity.id
_entity.type
_entity.pdbx_description
1 polymer ?
#
loop_
_entity_poly.entity_id
_entity_poly.type
_entity_poly.pdbx_seq_one_letter_code
_entity_poly.pdbx_strand_id
1 'polypeptide(L)'
;MDLQNLSLYLLVLVALFANGDSKIVSLDPDNQQITANFDKIFDQLLPTIQKIIKENGMDPMELRSFSEKILPLPGRLKGNINFRNGFLHYMSEVTRAKHVTAQYSDKRLLLDMTLGWQRLDFSYEYDFTYLLIKRRGDVYGRFEDPAFNVLIELDLNNYEVILHRVQFIRVGNVSVKFYGHKLDSILNSIIKPITPIFENRILKMVEDKSLMLFEPVIDSVNKWIKNSNHKIHKLIASF
;
A
#
# COMPACT_ATOMS: atom_id res chain seq x y z
N MET A 1 -12.83 6.99 12.64
CA MET A 1 -13.40 7.76 11.51
C MET A 1 -14.47 6.90 10.86
N ASP A 2 -15.65 7.46 10.58
CA ASP A 2 -16.81 6.70 10.08
C ASP A 2 -16.61 6.25 8.62
N LEU A 3 -16.97 5.01 8.25
CA LEU A 3 -16.82 4.50 6.87
C LEU A 3 -17.52 5.39 5.83
N GLN A 4 -18.61 6.04 6.25
CA GLN A 4 -19.35 6.99 5.42
C GLN A 4 -18.47 8.17 4.97
N ASN A 5 -17.60 8.70 5.83
CA ASN A 5 -16.71 9.79 5.47
C ASN A 5 -15.66 9.34 4.44
N LEU A 6 -15.13 8.13 4.57
CA LEU A 6 -14.13 7.59 3.63
C LEU A 6 -14.73 7.31 2.24
N SER A 7 -15.96 6.80 2.18
CA SER A 7 -16.71 6.64 0.92
C SER A 7 -17.04 7.98 0.27
N LEU A 8 -17.35 9.02 1.07
CA LEU A 8 -17.57 10.38 0.59
C LEU A 8 -16.28 10.97 0.03
N TYR A 9 -15.12 10.71 0.64
CA TYR A 9 -13.83 11.14 0.10
C TYR A 9 -13.49 10.44 -1.22
N LEU A 10 -13.77 9.15 -1.40
CA LEU A 10 -13.56 8.47 -2.69
C LEU A 10 -14.52 9.01 -3.77
N LEU A 11 -15.78 9.27 -3.42
CA LEU A 11 -16.77 9.90 -4.31
C LEU A 11 -16.39 11.33 -4.68
N VAL A 12 -15.87 12.10 -3.73
CA VAL A 12 -15.31 13.43 -3.97
C VAL A 12 -14.03 13.33 -4.79
N LEU A 13 -13.17 12.33 -4.59
CA LEU A 13 -12.02 12.03 -5.45
C LEU A 13 -12.47 11.79 -6.89
N VAL A 14 -13.41 10.87 -7.11
CA VAL A 14 -13.97 10.57 -8.44
C VAL A 14 -14.65 11.81 -9.06
N ALA A 15 -15.41 12.58 -8.26
CA ALA A 15 -16.08 13.79 -8.73
C ALA A 15 -15.13 14.97 -8.99
N LEU A 16 -14.06 15.10 -8.22
CA LEU A 16 -13.00 16.10 -8.44
C LEU A 16 -12.17 15.71 -9.66
N PHE A 17 -11.89 14.41 -9.86
CA PHE A 17 -11.29 13.90 -11.09
C PHE A 17 -12.20 14.11 -12.31
N ALA A 18 -13.53 14.13 -12.14
CA ALA A 18 -14.45 14.47 -13.23
C ALA A 18 -14.53 15.98 -13.54
N ASN A 19 -14.20 16.87 -12.58
CA ASN A 19 -14.44 18.32 -12.69
C ASN A 19 -13.19 19.21 -12.71
N GLY A 20 -11.99 18.69 -12.43
CA GLY A 20 -10.79 19.52 -12.32
C GLY A 20 -10.07 19.78 -13.65
N ASP A 21 -9.13 20.74 -13.62
CA ASP A 21 -8.19 21.12 -14.70
C ASP A 21 -7.28 19.95 -15.12
N SER A 22 -7.85 18.87 -15.63
CA SER A 22 -7.10 17.77 -16.21
C SER A 22 -6.62 18.19 -17.59
N LYS A 23 -5.33 17.97 -17.85
CA LYS A 23 -4.77 18.19 -19.20
C LYS A 23 -4.87 16.87 -19.94
N ILE A 24 -5.52 16.89 -21.11
CA ILE A 24 -5.47 15.77 -22.05
C ILE A 24 -3.99 15.57 -22.43
N VAL A 25 -3.48 14.38 -22.16
CA VAL A 25 -2.09 14.00 -22.42
C VAL A 25 -1.98 13.39 -23.81
N SER A 26 -2.94 12.54 -24.17
CA SER A 26 -3.00 11.88 -25.47
C SER A 26 -4.41 11.48 -25.85
N LEU A 27 -4.63 11.44 -27.16
CA LEU A 27 -5.78 10.84 -27.81
C LEU A 27 -5.24 9.77 -28.75
N ASP A 28 -5.73 8.54 -28.61
CA ASP A 28 -5.51 7.47 -29.57
C ASP A 28 -6.84 7.24 -30.31
N PRO A 29 -7.01 7.80 -31.53
CA PRO A 29 -8.25 7.70 -32.28
C PRO A 29 -8.57 6.26 -32.71
N ASP A 30 -7.54 5.45 -32.95
CA ASP A 30 -7.70 4.08 -33.46
C ASP A 30 -8.25 3.16 -32.36
N ASN A 31 -7.84 3.40 -31.11
CA ASN A 31 -8.32 2.67 -29.93
C ASN A 31 -9.39 3.42 -29.12
N GLN A 32 -9.87 4.56 -29.63
CA GLN A 32 -10.82 5.47 -28.95
C GLN A 32 -10.45 5.75 -27.49
N GLN A 33 -9.15 5.86 -27.22
CA GLN A 33 -8.63 6.01 -25.87
C GLN A 33 -8.27 7.46 -25.59
N ILE A 34 -8.76 7.98 -24.46
CA ILE A 34 -8.45 9.32 -23.97
C ILE A 34 -7.64 9.16 -22.68
N THR A 35 -6.46 9.78 -22.63
CA THR A 35 -5.65 9.82 -21.40
C THR A 35 -5.56 11.25 -20.88
N ALA A 36 -5.86 11.42 -19.60
CA ALA A 36 -5.78 12.70 -18.91
C ALA A 36 -4.82 12.63 -17.71
N ASN A 37 -4.08 13.71 -17.49
CA ASN A 37 -3.18 13.87 -16.35
C ASN A 37 -3.93 14.47 -15.17
N PHE A 38 -3.72 13.85 -14.01
CA PHE A 38 -4.40 14.16 -12.76
C PHE A 38 -3.45 14.57 -11.63
N ASP A 39 -2.20 14.90 -11.95
CA ASP A 39 -1.16 15.25 -10.99
C ASP A 39 -1.59 16.39 -10.06
N LYS A 40 -2.10 17.50 -10.62
CA LYS A 40 -2.50 18.68 -9.84
C LYS A 40 -3.59 18.35 -8.82
N ILE A 41 -4.58 17.55 -9.23
CA ILE A 41 -5.69 17.14 -8.36
C ILE A 41 -5.17 16.18 -7.29
N PHE A 42 -4.36 15.20 -7.69
CA PHE A 42 -3.74 14.27 -6.75
C PHE A 42 -2.89 15.00 -5.70
N ASP A 43 -2.04 15.95 -6.12
CA ASP A 43 -1.17 16.73 -5.25
C ASP A 43 -1.96 17.60 -4.26
N GLN A 44 -3.14 18.10 -4.65
CA GLN A 44 -4.07 18.81 -3.76
C GLN A 44 -4.72 17.88 -2.72
N LEU A 45 -4.93 16.61 -3.06
CA LEU A 45 -5.54 15.61 -2.19
C LEU A 45 -4.52 14.88 -1.31
N LEU A 46 -3.24 14.99 -1.63
CA LEU A 46 -2.15 14.34 -0.91
C LEU A 46 -2.20 14.62 0.61
N PRO A 47 -2.42 15.86 1.09
CA PRO A 47 -2.54 16.12 2.53
C PRO A 47 -3.70 15.34 3.19
N THR A 48 -4.81 15.17 2.48
CA THR A 48 -5.95 14.37 2.95
C THR A 48 -5.59 12.89 3.01
N ILE A 49 -4.90 12.36 2.00
CA ILE A 49 -4.41 10.97 1.98
C ILE A 49 -3.47 10.73 3.16
N GLN A 50 -2.50 11.62 3.38
CA GLN A 50 -1.56 11.54 4.51
C GLN A 50 -2.28 11.55 5.86
N LYS A 51 -3.32 12.37 6.01
CA LYS A 51 -4.18 12.40 7.20
C LYS A 51 -4.91 11.08 7.40
N ILE A 52 -5.53 10.53 6.35
CA ILE A 52 -6.23 9.25 6.39
C ILE A 52 -5.27 8.11 6.82
N ILE A 53 -4.04 8.09 6.30
CA ILE A 53 -3.01 7.11 6.70
C ILE A 53 -2.76 7.18 8.21
N LYS A 54 -2.55 8.38 8.77
CA LYS A 54 -2.34 8.56 10.22
C LYS A 54 -3.57 8.12 11.02
N GLU A 55 -4.76 8.56 10.64
CA GLU A 55 -6.00 8.31 11.38
C GLU A 55 -6.45 6.85 11.37
N ASN A 56 -5.97 6.04 10.42
CA ASN A 56 -6.26 4.61 10.33
C ASN A 56 -5.15 3.72 10.93
N GLY A 57 -4.21 4.28 11.70
CA GLY A 57 -3.14 3.51 12.34
C GLY A 57 -2.21 2.83 11.32
N MET A 58 -1.99 3.50 10.18
CA MET A 58 -0.99 3.10 9.21
C MET A 58 0.37 3.77 9.46
N ASP A 59 0.43 4.76 10.35
CA ASP A 59 1.68 5.41 10.76
C ASP A 59 1.66 5.84 12.24
N PRO A 60 2.30 5.09 13.16
CA PRO A 60 2.96 3.82 12.91
C PRO A 60 1.96 2.70 12.62
N MET A 61 2.30 1.81 11.69
CA MET A 61 1.55 0.59 11.40
C MET A 61 2.12 -0.59 12.20
N GLU A 62 1.26 -1.23 13.00
CA GLU A 62 1.61 -2.51 13.63
C GLU A 62 1.88 -3.59 12.57
N LEU A 63 2.98 -4.31 12.75
CA LEU A 63 3.40 -5.44 11.93
C LEU A 63 3.24 -6.74 12.70
N ARG A 64 2.83 -7.80 12.00
CA ARG A 64 2.61 -9.10 12.64
C ARG A 64 3.95 -9.71 13.06
N SER A 65 3.94 -10.34 14.23
CA SER A 65 5.05 -11.17 14.71
C SER A 65 5.27 -12.36 13.77
N PHE A 66 6.52 -12.77 13.60
CA PHE A 66 6.87 -13.95 12.79
C PHE A 66 8.13 -14.62 13.33
N SER A 67 8.40 -15.84 12.87
CA SER A 67 9.54 -16.63 13.32
C SER A 67 10.23 -17.27 12.14
N GLU A 68 11.57 -17.27 12.17
CA GLU A 68 12.39 -17.79 11.09
C GLU A 68 13.45 -18.76 11.60
N LYS A 69 13.63 -19.84 10.85
CA LYS A 69 14.71 -20.79 11.07
C LYS A 69 15.95 -20.30 10.35
N ILE A 70 17.02 -20.07 11.09
CA ILE A 70 18.30 -19.63 10.56
C ILE A 70 19.12 -20.87 10.17
N LEU A 71 19.46 -20.98 8.89
CA LEU A 71 20.20 -22.09 8.27
C LEU A 71 21.48 -21.61 7.56
N PRO A 72 22.58 -22.38 7.65
CA PRO A 72 23.18 -22.90 8.87
C PRO A 72 24.20 -21.89 9.43
N LEU A 73 24.13 -21.66 10.74
CA LEU A 73 25.26 -21.13 11.51
C LEU A 73 26.35 -22.22 11.62
N PRO A 74 27.59 -21.93 12.04
CA PRO A 74 28.65 -22.95 12.12
C PRO A 74 28.20 -24.19 12.90
N GLY A 75 28.12 -25.34 12.22
CA GLY A 75 27.56 -26.61 12.72
C GLY A 75 26.25 -27.02 12.02
N ARG A 76 25.87 -28.31 12.08
CA ARG A 76 24.63 -28.83 11.45
C ARG A 76 23.34 -28.42 12.19
N LEU A 77 23.42 -27.48 13.14
CA LEU A 77 22.36 -27.15 14.08
C LEU A 77 21.60 -25.91 13.61
N LYS A 78 20.27 -25.92 13.78
CA LYS A 78 19.38 -24.85 13.30
C LYS A 78 19.13 -23.84 14.43
N GLY A 79 19.36 -22.56 14.17
CA GLY A 79 18.93 -21.48 15.06
C GLY A 79 17.49 -21.08 14.76
N ASN A 80 16.81 -20.50 15.74
CA ASN A 80 15.50 -19.88 15.53
C ASN A 80 15.54 -18.42 16.00
N ILE A 81 14.93 -17.54 15.23
CA ILE A 81 14.74 -16.14 15.60
C ILE A 81 13.25 -15.81 15.56
N ASN A 82 12.75 -15.21 16.63
CA ASN A 82 11.38 -14.75 16.73
C ASN A 82 11.38 -13.23 16.70
N PHE A 83 10.56 -12.63 15.86
CA PHE A 83 10.35 -11.18 15.77
C PHE A 83 8.99 -10.83 16.33
N ARG A 84 8.95 -9.84 17.22
CA ARG A 84 7.77 -9.44 17.99
C ARG A 84 7.66 -7.92 18.04
N ASN A 85 6.45 -7.44 18.35
CA ASN A 85 6.17 -6.01 18.55
C ASN A 85 6.65 -5.14 17.38
N GLY A 86 6.32 -5.56 16.16
CA GLY A 86 6.80 -4.90 14.96
C GLY A 86 6.04 -3.63 14.65
N PHE A 87 6.74 -2.60 14.18
CA PHE A 87 6.15 -1.35 13.70
C PHE A 87 6.78 -0.92 12.38
N LEU A 88 5.96 -0.36 11.49
CA LEU A 88 6.37 0.35 10.29
C LEU A 88 6.03 1.83 10.44
N HIS A 89 6.97 2.69 10.08
CA HIS A 89 6.91 4.13 10.27
C HIS A 89 7.00 4.87 8.94
N TYR A 90 6.57 6.13 8.97
CA TYR A 90 6.69 7.08 7.86
C TYR A 90 5.79 6.79 6.66
N MET A 91 4.81 5.90 6.80
CA MET A 91 3.79 5.66 5.77
C MET A 91 3.02 6.94 5.41
N SER A 92 2.88 7.88 6.35
CA SER A 92 2.21 9.16 6.12
C SER A 92 3.07 10.22 5.42
N GLU A 93 4.35 9.92 5.16
CA GLU A 93 5.24 10.75 4.34
C GLU A 93 5.09 10.45 2.84
N VAL A 94 4.00 9.79 2.45
CA VAL A 94 3.70 9.43 1.07
C VAL A 94 3.71 10.66 0.15
N THR A 95 4.29 10.47 -1.02
CA THR A 95 4.30 11.43 -2.12
C THR A 95 3.83 10.77 -3.42
N ARG A 96 3.60 11.59 -4.45
CA ARG A 96 3.44 11.10 -5.81
C ARG A 96 4.80 10.69 -6.38
N ALA A 97 4.91 9.48 -6.94
CA ALA A 97 6.16 8.96 -7.52
C ALA A 97 6.20 9.00 -9.06
N LYS A 98 5.03 8.96 -9.70
CA LYS A 98 4.87 9.07 -11.16
C LYS A 98 3.63 9.90 -11.48
N HIS A 99 3.38 10.17 -12.76
CA HIS A 99 2.14 10.79 -13.19
C HIS A 99 0.93 9.97 -12.71
N VAL A 100 -0.07 10.67 -12.18
CA VAL A 100 -1.40 10.10 -11.97
C VAL A 100 -2.17 10.30 -13.27
N THR A 101 -2.66 9.20 -13.83
CA THR A 101 -3.38 9.23 -15.11
C THR A 101 -4.73 8.57 -14.97
N ALA A 102 -5.73 9.13 -15.64
CA ALA A 102 -6.96 8.42 -15.90
C ALA A 102 -7.06 8.15 -17.40
N GLN A 103 -7.39 6.91 -17.74
CA GLN A 103 -7.54 6.45 -19.11
C GLN A 103 -8.99 6.04 -19.31
N TYR A 104 -9.64 6.62 -20.32
CA TYR A 104 -10.99 6.25 -20.72
C TYR A 104 -10.95 5.53 -22.06
N SER A 105 -11.48 4.32 -22.10
CA SER A 105 -11.70 3.53 -23.33
C SER A 105 -12.79 2.51 -23.07
N ASP A 106 -13.61 2.18 -24.07
CA ASP A 106 -14.64 1.15 -23.99
C ASP A 106 -15.54 1.22 -22.76
N LYS A 107 -15.95 2.45 -22.38
CA LYS A 107 -16.78 2.73 -21.19
C LYS A 107 -16.13 2.30 -19.87
N ARG A 108 -14.81 2.19 -19.83
CA ARG A 108 -14.01 1.92 -18.63
C ARG A 108 -13.16 3.13 -18.35
N LEU A 109 -13.14 3.58 -17.10
CA LEU A 109 -12.26 4.63 -16.63
C LEU A 109 -11.22 4.02 -15.68
N LEU A 110 -9.97 3.94 -16.11
CA LEU A 110 -8.87 3.37 -15.36
C LEU A 110 -8.01 4.48 -14.73
N LEU A 111 -7.99 4.56 -13.41
CA LEU A 111 -7.14 5.46 -12.62
C LEU A 111 -5.88 4.71 -12.17
N ASP A 112 -4.72 5.15 -12.66
CA ASP A 112 -3.40 4.63 -12.28
C ASP A 112 -2.65 5.66 -11.43
N MET A 113 -2.34 5.27 -10.20
CA MET A 113 -1.61 6.07 -9.22
C MET A 113 -0.36 5.31 -8.76
N THR A 114 0.81 5.95 -8.86
CA THR A 114 2.03 5.45 -8.21
C THR A 114 2.41 6.37 -7.07
N LEU A 115 2.32 5.83 -5.86
CA LEU A 115 2.75 6.44 -4.60
C LEU A 115 4.22 6.12 -4.35
N GLY A 116 4.92 7.01 -3.66
CA GLY A 116 6.30 6.80 -3.26
C GLY A 116 6.60 7.35 -1.87
N TRP A 117 7.73 6.91 -1.34
CA TRP A 117 8.32 7.42 -0.11
C TRP A 117 9.81 7.61 -0.35
N GLN A 118 10.43 8.56 0.36
CA GLN A 118 11.89 8.60 0.42
C GLN A 118 12.41 7.40 1.20
N ARG A 119 11.73 7.07 2.31
CA ARG A 119 12.04 5.90 3.14
C ARG A 119 10.81 5.37 3.84
N LEU A 120 10.83 4.08 4.16
CA LEU A 120 9.96 3.45 5.16
C LEU A 120 10.84 2.71 6.16
N ASP A 121 10.67 3.01 7.45
CA ASP A 121 11.47 2.41 8.52
C ASP A 121 10.65 1.39 9.27
N PHE A 122 11.22 0.22 9.54
CA PHE A 122 10.59 -0.78 10.37
C PHE A 122 11.43 -1.11 11.60
N SER A 123 10.76 -1.48 12.68
CA SER A 123 11.39 -1.93 13.90
C SER A 123 10.73 -3.21 14.42
N TYR A 124 11.49 -4.06 15.08
CA TYR A 124 11.03 -5.27 15.76
C TYR A 124 11.91 -5.54 16.97
N GLU A 125 11.32 -6.12 18.01
CA GLU A 125 12.07 -6.85 19.03
C GLU A 125 12.38 -8.26 18.50
N TYR A 126 13.54 -8.82 18.84
CA TYR A 126 13.86 -10.21 18.50
C TYR A 126 14.29 -11.05 19.70
N ASP A 127 13.99 -12.34 19.62
CA ASP A 127 14.54 -13.39 20.47
C ASP A 127 15.23 -14.43 19.61
N PHE A 128 16.53 -14.53 19.78
CA PHE A 128 17.35 -15.52 19.09
C PHE A 128 17.67 -16.67 20.03
N THR A 129 17.48 -17.90 19.54
CA THR A 129 17.84 -19.13 20.25
C THR A 129 18.68 -20.02 19.34
N TYR A 130 19.88 -20.37 19.80
CA TYR A 130 20.77 -21.33 19.15
C TYR A 130 21.51 -22.15 20.21
N LEU A 131 21.28 -23.46 20.24
CA LEU A 131 21.81 -24.36 21.29
C LEU A 131 21.44 -23.84 22.69
N LEU A 132 22.45 -23.66 23.55
CA LEU A 132 22.29 -23.11 24.91
C LEU A 132 22.31 -21.57 24.93
N ILE A 133 22.49 -20.91 23.78
CA ILE A 133 22.57 -19.46 23.68
C ILE A 133 21.17 -18.90 23.40
N LYS A 134 20.70 -18.04 24.30
CA LYS A 134 19.50 -17.22 24.14
C LYS A 134 19.89 -15.75 24.15
N ARG A 135 19.33 -14.96 23.23
CA ARG A 135 19.64 -13.53 23.06
C ARG A 135 18.37 -12.76 22.77
N ARG A 136 18.39 -11.48 23.13
CA ARG A 136 17.32 -10.52 22.87
C ARG A 136 17.91 -9.20 22.42
N GLY A 137 17.19 -8.50 21.58
CA GLY A 137 17.55 -7.16 21.18
C GLY A 137 16.56 -6.62 20.17
N ASP A 138 16.99 -5.63 19.43
CA ASP A 138 16.15 -4.89 18.50
C ASP A 138 16.66 -5.03 17.08
N VAL A 139 15.74 -5.03 16.13
CA VAL A 139 16.00 -4.94 14.70
C VAL A 139 15.41 -3.64 14.20
N TYR A 140 16.22 -2.90 13.46
CA TYR A 140 15.76 -1.76 12.67
C TYR A 140 16.09 -2.02 11.22
N GLY A 141 15.13 -1.78 10.36
CA GLY A 141 15.39 -1.80 8.93
C GLY A 141 14.75 -0.62 8.22
N ARG A 142 15.17 -0.45 6.98
CA ARG A 142 14.76 0.65 6.12
C ARG A 142 14.62 0.16 4.69
N PHE A 143 13.51 0.56 4.07
CA PHE A 143 13.28 0.51 2.64
C PHE A 143 13.55 1.91 2.07
N GLU A 144 14.52 2.03 1.18
CA GLU A 144 14.81 3.29 0.46
C GLU A 144 13.99 3.36 -0.84
N ASP A 145 13.46 4.54 -1.15
CA ASP A 145 12.71 4.84 -2.38
C ASP A 145 11.62 3.83 -2.79
N PRO A 146 10.80 3.27 -1.86
CA PRO A 146 9.76 2.33 -2.23
C PRO A 146 8.68 3.03 -3.07
N ALA A 147 8.15 2.30 -4.06
CA ALA A 147 7.07 2.74 -4.93
C ALA A 147 5.92 1.74 -4.91
N PHE A 148 4.72 2.24 -4.66
CA PHE A 148 3.51 1.46 -4.46
C PHE A 148 2.44 1.90 -5.46
N ASN A 149 1.86 0.94 -6.18
CA ASN A 149 0.92 1.22 -7.24
C ASN A 149 -0.50 0.83 -6.81
N VAL A 150 -1.43 1.75 -7.07
CA VAL A 150 -2.86 1.56 -6.90
C VAL A 150 -3.51 1.76 -8.26
N LEU A 151 -4.23 0.74 -8.72
CA LEU A 151 -4.95 0.74 -9.99
C LEU A 151 -6.43 0.46 -9.73
N ILE A 152 -7.27 1.44 -10.08
CA ILE A 152 -8.72 1.39 -9.86
C ILE A 152 -9.41 1.58 -11.21
N GLU A 153 -10.40 0.74 -11.53
CA GLU A 153 -11.25 0.88 -12.70
C GLU A 153 -12.68 1.22 -12.26
N LEU A 154 -13.33 2.12 -12.99
CA LEU A 154 -14.78 2.27 -12.99
C LEU A 154 -15.31 1.72 -14.32
N ASP A 155 -16.01 0.60 -14.26
CA ASP A 155 -16.72 -0.01 -15.38
C ASP A 155 -18.10 0.64 -15.49
N LEU A 156 -18.31 1.47 -16.51
CA LEU A 156 -19.59 2.15 -16.74
C LEU A 156 -20.64 1.26 -17.42
N ASN A 157 -20.28 0.06 -17.88
CA ASN A 157 -21.27 -0.91 -18.37
C ASN A 157 -22.00 -1.57 -17.19
N ASN A 158 -21.22 -2.00 -16.18
CA ASN A 158 -21.74 -2.67 -15.00
C ASN A 158 -22.00 -1.73 -13.82
N TYR A 159 -21.59 -0.47 -13.95
CA TYR A 159 -21.65 0.54 -12.90
C TYR A 159 -20.96 0.07 -11.61
N GLU A 160 -19.72 -0.41 -11.79
CA GLU A 160 -18.93 -1.04 -10.72
C GLU A 160 -17.52 -0.46 -10.70
N VAL A 161 -17.03 -0.21 -9.49
CA VAL A 161 -15.64 0.14 -9.20
C VAL A 161 -14.89 -1.14 -8.85
N ILE A 162 -13.76 -1.36 -9.51
CA ILE A 162 -12.93 -2.54 -9.39
C ILE A 162 -11.54 -2.10 -8.96
N LEU A 163 -11.00 -2.75 -7.92
CA LEU A 163 -9.63 -2.56 -7.48
C LEU A 163 -8.74 -3.63 -8.13
N HIS A 164 -7.97 -3.24 -9.15
CA HIS A 164 -7.12 -4.18 -9.90
C HIS A 164 -5.80 -4.46 -9.22
N ARG A 165 -5.22 -3.45 -8.57
CA ARG A 165 -3.87 -3.56 -8.00
C ARG A 165 -3.69 -2.66 -6.80
N VAL A 166 -3.06 -3.22 -5.77
CA VAL A 166 -2.56 -2.54 -4.57
C VAL A 166 -1.30 -3.27 -4.15
N GLN A 167 -0.14 -2.86 -4.68
CA GLN A 167 1.11 -3.58 -4.47
C GLN A 167 2.35 -2.71 -4.62
N PHE A 168 3.46 -3.12 -4.01
CA PHE A 168 4.77 -2.53 -4.32
C PHE A 168 5.20 -2.93 -5.73
N ILE A 169 5.59 -1.94 -6.53
CA ILE A 169 6.15 -2.18 -7.88
C ILE A 169 7.67 -2.08 -7.91
N ARG A 170 8.25 -1.45 -6.87
CA ARG A 170 9.68 -1.31 -6.69
C ARG A 170 9.97 -1.02 -5.23
N VAL A 171 11.07 -1.58 -4.75
CA VAL A 171 11.75 -1.17 -3.53
C VAL A 171 13.21 -0.95 -3.89
N GLY A 172 13.79 0.14 -3.41
CA GLY A 172 15.21 0.43 -3.61
C GLY A 172 16.06 -0.42 -2.67
N ASN A 173 17.05 0.20 -2.04
CA ASN A 173 17.91 -0.52 -1.11
C ASN A 173 17.16 -0.89 0.18
N VAL A 174 17.32 -2.14 0.60
CA VAL A 174 16.84 -2.62 1.90
C VAL A 174 18.03 -2.79 2.83
N SER A 175 17.99 -2.13 3.98
CA SER A 175 18.99 -2.29 5.03
C SER A 175 18.35 -2.80 6.31
N VAL A 176 19.04 -3.71 7.00
CA VAL A 176 18.60 -4.30 8.26
C VAL A 176 19.77 -4.33 9.23
N LYS A 177 19.55 -3.85 10.45
CA LYS A 177 20.55 -3.75 11.51
C LYS A 177 20.00 -4.36 12.79
N PHE A 178 20.80 -5.22 13.39
CA PHE A 178 20.52 -5.84 14.69
C PHE A 178 21.30 -5.11 15.77
N TYR A 179 20.64 -4.76 16.86
CA TYR A 179 21.22 -4.13 18.03
C TYR A 179 21.09 -5.04 19.25
N GLY A 180 21.98 -4.86 20.24
CA GLY A 180 21.89 -5.52 21.54
C GLY A 180 23.13 -6.30 21.99
N HIS A 181 24.15 -6.62 21.16
CA HIS A 181 25.29 -7.47 21.59
C HIS A 181 26.66 -7.23 20.88
N LYS A 182 27.74 -7.76 21.50
CA LYS A 182 29.18 -7.64 21.15
C LYS A 182 29.75 -8.73 20.20
N LEU A 183 28.92 -9.64 19.67
CA LEU A 183 29.38 -10.77 18.83
C LEU A 183 28.94 -10.56 17.39
N ASP A 184 29.70 -9.74 16.66
CA ASP A 184 29.40 -9.32 15.29
C ASP A 184 29.30 -10.51 14.30
N SER A 185 30.08 -11.57 14.49
CA SER A 185 30.20 -12.65 13.50
C SER A 185 28.90 -13.45 13.27
N ILE A 186 28.16 -13.78 14.34
CA ILE A 186 26.90 -14.55 14.22
C ILE A 186 25.80 -13.69 13.61
N LEU A 187 25.65 -12.44 14.07
CA LEU A 187 24.64 -11.52 13.54
C LEU A 187 24.92 -11.17 12.07
N ASN A 188 26.18 -10.91 11.70
CA ASN A 188 26.57 -10.67 10.31
C ASN A 188 26.22 -11.84 9.39
N SER A 189 26.29 -13.07 9.91
CA SER A 189 25.89 -14.28 9.16
C SER A 189 24.37 -14.40 9.00
N ILE A 190 23.58 -13.77 9.87
CA ILE A 190 22.11 -13.80 9.86
C ILE A 190 21.52 -12.65 9.03
N ILE A 191 22.18 -11.50 8.97
CA ILE A 191 21.68 -10.32 8.26
C ILE A 191 21.40 -10.63 6.78
N LYS A 192 22.36 -11.24 6.07
CA LYS A 192 22.20 -11.54 4.64
C LYS A 192 20.97 -12.41 4.32
N PRO A 193 20.75 -13.57 4.98
CA PRO A 193 19.59 -14.39 4.68
C PRO A 193 18.26 -13.80 5.20
N ILE A 194 18.28 -12.96 6.24
CA ILE A 194 17.04 -12.42 6.82
C ILE A 194 16.51 -11.17 6.11
N THR A 195 17.38 -10.35 5.50
CA THR A 195 16.96 -9.14 4.77
C THR A 195 15.87 -9.40 3.72
N PRO A 196 16.00 -10.35 2.77
CA PRO A 196 14.94 -10.62 1.79
C PRO A 196 13.66 -11.19 2.43
N ILE A 197 13.77 -11.82 3.60
CA ILE A 197 12.60 -12.30 4.34
C ILE A 197 11.83 -11.11 4.92
N PHE A 198 12.53 -10.16 5.54
CA PHE A 198 11.92 -8.92 6.02
C PHE A 198 11.26 -8.14 4.90
N GLU A 199 11.95 -7.98 3.77
CA GLU A 199 11.41 -7.33 2.59
C GLU A 199 10.10 -7.96 2.16
N ASN A 200 10.09 -9.26 1.80
CA ASN A 200 8.88 -9.92 1.33
C ASN A 200 7.74 -9.90 2.36
N ARG A 201 8.05 -10.13 3.64
CA ARG A 201 7.02 -10.19 4.69
C ARG A 201 6.41 -8.82 4.96
N ILE A 202 7.22 -7.78 5.14
CA ILE A 202 6.72 -6.45 5.48
C ILE A 202 5.97 -5.83 4.31
N LEU A 203 6.50 -5.92 3.09
CA LEU A 203 5.81 -5.42 1.91
C LEU A 203 4.45 -6.09 1.78
N LYS A 204 4.38 -7.42 1.93
CA LYS A 204 3.10 -8.14 1.88
C LYS A 204 2.12 -7.74 2.98
N MET A 205 2.60 -7.51 4.20
CA MET A 205 1.75 -7.02 5.30
C MET A 205 1.14 -5.65 4.99
N VAL A 206 1.91 -4.75 4.39
CA VAL A 206 1.42 -3.43 3.96
C VAL A 206 0.37 -3.57 2.86
N GLU A 207 0.63 -4.40 1.84
CA GLU A 207 -0.32 -4.68 0.77
C GLU A 207 -1.65 -5.22 1.32
N ASP A 208 -1.59 -6.23 2.18
CA ASP A 208 -2.78 -6.83 2.78
C ASP A 208 -3.56 -5.82 3.64
N LYS A 209 -2.87 -4.99 4.42
CA LYS A 209 -3.54 -3.97 5.23
C LYS A 209 -4.13 -2.85 4.37
N SER A 210 -3.46 -2.47 3.27
CA SER A 210 -4.02 -1.53 2.30
C SER A 210 -5.28 -2.09 1.64
N LEU A 211 -5.29 -3.36 1.23
CA LEU A 211 -6.48 -4.01 0.68
C LEU A 211 -7.65 -3.98 1.68
N MET A 212 -7.40 -4.30 2.95
CA MET A 212 -8.41 -4.22 4.01
C MET A 212 -9.00 -2.81 4.21
N LEU A 213 -8.27 -1.76 3.85
CA LEU A 213 -8.77 -0.38 3.87
C LEU A 213 -9.55 -0.01 2.60
N PHE A 214 -9.13 -0.52 1.43
CA PHE A 214 -9.80 -0.22 0.16
C PHE A 214 -11.09 -1.00 -0.04
N GLU A 215 -11.11 -2.29 0.28
CA GLU A 215 -12.27 -3.18 0.04
C GLU A 215 -13.59 -2.61 0.60
N PRO A 216 -13.67 -2.17 1.87
CA PRO A 216 -14.93 -1.66 2.41
C PRO A 216 -15.38 -0.35 1.73
N VAL A 217 -14.43 0.46 1.23
CA VAL A 217 -14.72 1.71 0.52
C VAL A 217 -15.29 1.40 -0.86
N ILE A 218 -14.63 0.50 -1.60
CA ILE A 218 -15.07 0.04 -2.92
C ILE A 218 -16.47 -0.59 -2.81
N ASP A 219 -16.68 -1.46 -1.83
CA ASP A 219 -17.99 -2.08 -1.57
C ASP A 219 -19.08 -1.04 -1.27
N SER A 220 -18.75 -0.02 -0.47
CA SER A 220 -19.68 1.05 -0.13
C SER A 220 -20.05 1.89 -1.34
N VAL A 221 -19.08 2.24 -2.18
CA VAL A 221 -19.31 2.96 -3.43
C VAL A 221 -20.13 2.12 -4.39
N ASN A 222 -19.82 0.84 -4.57
CA ASN A 222 -20.58 -0.07 -5.43
C ASN A 222 -22.03 -0.24 -4.98
N LYS A 223 -22.26 -0.37 -3.66
CA LYS A 223 -23.62 -0.38 -3.10
C LYS A 223 -24.37 0.93 -3.38
N TRP A 224 -23.71 2.07 -3.21
CA TRP A 224 -24.30 3.37 -3.50
C TRP A 224 -24.66 3.54 -4.98
N ILE A 225 -23.77 3.17 -5.89
CA ILE A 225 -24.01 3.23 -7.34
C ILE A 225 -25.21 2.36 -7.72
N LYS A 226 -25.25 1.11 -7.25
CA LYS A 226 -26.36 0.17 -7.52
C LYS A 226 -27.70 0.72 -7.01
N ASN A 227 -27.73 1.28 -5.80
CA ASN A 227 -28.93 1.86 -5.21
C ASN A 227 -29.41 3.12 -5.96
N SER A 228 -28.49 3.97 -6.41
CA SER A 228 -28.81 5.18 -7.17
C SER A 228 -29.35 4.83 -8.56
N ASN A 229 -28.75 3.84 -9.24
CA ASN A 229 -29.23 3.39 -10.54
C ASN A 229 -30.64 2.79 -10.46
N HIS A 230 -30.94 2.02 -9.40
CA HIS A 230 -32.28 1.49 -9.14
C HIS A 230 -33.33 2.58 -8.93
N LYS A 231 -32.98 3.67 -8.22
CA LYS A 231 -33.89 4.81 -8.02
C LYS A 231 -34.19 5.55 -9.32
N ILE A 232 -33.19 5.74 -10.18
CA ILE A 232 -33.36 6.41 -11.49
C ILE A 232 -34.27 5.58 -12.40
N HIS A 233 -34.05 4.27 -12.49
CA HIS A 233 -34.90 3.37 -13.29
C HIS A 233 -36.35 3.34 -12.78
N LYS A 234 -36.57 3.36 -11.45
CA LYS A 234 -37.92 3.45 -10.87
C LYS A 234 -38.62 4.78 -11.16
N LEU A 235 -37.88 5.90 -11.17
CA LEU A 235 -38.44 7.20 -11.55
C LEU A 235 -38.85 7.22 -13.02
N ILE A 236 -38.00 6.71 -13.92
CA ILE A 236 -38.31 6.65 -15.36
C ILE A 236 -39.49 5.71 -15.64
N ALA A 237 -39.59 4.58 -14.93
CA ALA A 237 -40.72 3.65 -15.07
C ALA A 237 -42.04 4.14 -14.44
N SER A 238 -42.03 5.27 -13.74
CA SER A 238 -43.22 5.89 -13.13
C SER A 238 -43.80 7.05 -13.96
N PHE A 239 -43.19 7.36 -15.10
CA PHE A 239 -43.69 8.25 -16.15
C PHE A 239 -44.10 7.43 -17.38
#